data_AF-A0A7N4P9R8-F1
#
_entry.id   AF-A0A7N4P9R8-F1
#
_cell.length_a   1.000
_cell.length_b   1.000
_cell.length_c   1.000
_cell.angle_alpha   90.00
_cell.angle_beta   90.00
_cell.angle_gamma   90.00
#
_symmetry.space_group_name_H-M   'P 1'
#
loop_
_entity.id
_entity.type
_entity.pdbx_description
1 polymer ?
#
loop_
_entity_poly.entity_id
_entity_poly.type
_entity_poly.pdbx_seq_one_letter_code
_entity_poly.pdbx_strand_id
1 'polypeptide(L)'
;MTLRSRESTVDGAEGTRGRWGGTAEEQPSEGARLATAMRELSQAGWYWGSMTVNEAKEKLKDAPEGTFLIRDSSHSDYLLTISVKTSAGPTNLRIEYQDGKFRLDSIICVKSRLKQFDSVVHLIEYYVRTCKDKRTASETPRNGTVHLYLTKPLYTSTPTLQHLCRLSINKCTAKIWGLPLPTRLKDYLKEYQYQV
;
A
#
# COMPACT_ATOMS: atom_id res chain seq x y z
N MET A 1 17.45 56.41 63.36
CA MET A 1 17.87 57.18 62.18
C MET A 1 16.86 56.93 61.08
N THR A 2 16.18 58.01 60.68
CA THR A 2 15.19 58.13 59.59
C THR A 2 15.85 58.06 58.21
N LEU A 3 15.10 57.60 57.20
CA LEU A 3 14.91 58.19 55.84
C LEU A 3 14.14 57.14 55.00
N ARG A 4 12.82 57.29 54.82
CA ARG A 4 12.07 58.07 53.82
C ARG A 4 11.76 57.30 52.53
N SER A 5 10.47 57.29 52.26
CA SER A 5 9.67 56.63 51.22
C SER A 5 10.03 56.98 49.78
N ARG A 6 9.64 56.10 48.86
CA ARG A 6 9.00 56.50 47.60
C ARG A 6 8.20 55.34 47.00
N GLU A 7 6.88 55.44 47.06
CA GLU A 7 5.96 54.75 46.15
C GLU A 7 5.84 55.55 44.85
N SER A 8 5.67 54.84 43.73
CA SER A 8 4.96 55.35 42.56
C SER A 8 4.52 54.19 41.65
N THR A 9 3.20 53.97 41.67
CA THR A 9 2.27 53.84 40.53
C THR A 9 2.41 52.69 39.50
N VAL A 10 1.37 51.86 39.56
CA VAL A 10 0.67 51.01 38.57
C VAL A 10 0.93 51.34 37.09
N ASP A 11 1.20 50.29 36.29
CA ASP A 11 0.52 50.10 35.00
C ASP A 11 0.51 48.61 34.58
N GLY A 12 -0.65 48.16 34.11
CA GLY A 12 -0.92 46.78 33.73
C GLY A 12 -0.37 46.42 32.36
N ALA A 13 0.03 45.15 32.20
CA ALA A 13 0.04 44.48 30.92
C ALA A 13 -0.08 42.97 31.13
N GLU A 14 -1.28 42.50 30.80
CA GLU A 14 -1.70 41.12 30.70
C GLU A 14 -0.81 40.38 29.67
N GLY A 15 0.14 39.59 30.15
CA GLY A 15 1.04 38.79 29.33
C GLY A 15 0.53 37.36 29.21
N THR A 16 -0.45 37.14 28.34
CA THR A 16 -0.92 35.82 27.89
C THR A 16 0.24 35.08 27.22
N ARG A 17 1.05 34.36 28.00
CA ARG A 17 2.12 33.51 27.46
C ARG A 17 1.48 32.22 26.97
N GLY A 18 1.05 32.26 25.71
CA GLY A 18 0.55 31.13 24.95
C GLY A 18 1.52 29.95 25.06
N ARG A 19 1.09 28.91 25.77
CA ARG A 19 1.69 27.59 25.67
C ARG A 19 1.07 26.94 24.44
N TRP A 20 1.69 27.17 23.30
CA TRP A 20 1.39 26.42 22.08
C TRP A 20 1.81 24.98 22.34
N GLY A 21 0.87 24.17 22.82
CA GLY A 21 0.97 22.72 22.79
C GLY A 21 0.96 22.31 21.34
N GLY A 22 2.13 22.21 20.73
CA GLY A 22 2.28 21.47 19.49
C GLY A 22 1.78 20.06 19.77
N THR A 23 0.63 19.72 19.23
CA THR A 23 0.23 18.33 19.05
C THR A 23 1.29 17.72 18.14
N ALA A 24 2.29 17.07 18.75
CA ALA A 24 3.14 16.16 18.00
C ALA A 24 2.17 15.16 17.36
N GLU A 25 2.03 15.20 16.04
CA GLU A 25 1.32 14.16 15.31
C GLU A 25 2.01 12.85 15.67
N GLU A 26 1.40 12.10 16.57
CA GLU A 26 1.90 10.83 17.04
C GLU A 26 1.89 9.89 15.83
N GLN A 27 3.08 9.64 15.28
CA GLN A 27 3.27 8.75 14.15
C GLN A 27 2.59 7.41 14.48
N PRO A 28 1.70 6.89 13.61
CA PRO A 28 1.02 5.63 13.88
C PRO A 28 2.05 4.54 14.17
N SER A 29 1.83 3.74 15.21
CA SER A 29 2.71 2.63 15.54
C SER A 29 2.87 1.68 14.34
N GLU A 30 3.97 0.93 14.29
CA GLU A 30 4.20 -0.03 13.21
C GLU A 30 3.04 -1.04 13.07
N GLY A 31 2.51 -1.52 14.20
CA GLY A 31 1.32 -2.37 14.21
C GLY A 31 0.07 -1.70 13.61
N ALA A 32 -0.15 -0.41 13.86
CA ALA A 32 -1.28 0.32 13.28
C ALA A 32 -1.14 0.51 11.75
N ARG A 33 0.09 0.74 11.27
CA ARG A 33 0.38 0.81 9.83
C ARG A 33 0.15 -0.55 9.17
N LEU A 34 0.66 -1.63 9.77
CA LEU A 34 0.44 -2.99 9.28
C LEU A 34 -1.06 -3.33 9.24
N ALA A 35 -1.81 -3.04 10.31
CA ALA A 35 -3.24 -3.28 10.36
C ALA A 35 -4.00 -2.52 9.25
N THR A 36 -3.60 -1.28 8.97
CA THR A 36 -4.17 -0.49 7.88
C THR A 36 -3.88 -1.13 6.52
N ALA A 37 -2.63 -1.53 6.26
CA ALA A 37 -2.24 -2.18 5.02
C ALA A 37 -2.96 -3.53 4.81
N MET A 38 -3.13 -4.33 5.87
CA MET A 38 -3.87 -5.59 5.82
C MET A 38 -5.36 -5.37 5.59
N ARG A 39 -5.96 -4.31 6.14
CA ARG A 39 -7.35 -3.92 5.86
C ARG A 39 -7.51 -3.57 4.38
N GLU A 40 -6.63 -2.75 3.82
CA GLU A 40 -6.65 -2.44 2.39
C GLU A 40 -6.53 -3.69 1.52
N LEU A 41 -5.59 -4.58 1.86
CA LEU A 41 -5.38 -5.85 1.15
C LEU A 41 -6.63 -6.74 1.19
N SER A 42 -7.32 -6.81 2.33
CA SER A 42 -8.57 -7.57 2.46
C SER A 42 -9.69 -7.03 1.57
N GLN A 43 -9.73 -5.71 1.32
CA GLN A 43 -10.71 -5.07 0.45
C GLN A 43 -10.41 -5.23 -1.05
N ALA A 44 -9.20 -5.67 -1.41
CA ALA A 44 -8.77 -5.80 -2.79
C ALA A 44 -9.43 -6.99 -3.52
N GLY A 45 -9.90 -8.01 -2.77
CA GLY A 45 -10.61 -9.16 -3.33
C GLY A 45 -9.73 -10.20 -4.02
N TRP A 46 -8.41 -10.00 -4.06
CA TRP A 46 -7.42 -10.92 -4.63
C TRP A 46 -6.36 -11.38 -3.60
N TYR A 47 -6.68 -11.18 -2.32
CA TYR A 47 -5.98 -11.77 -1.19
C TYR A 47 -6.64 -13.09 -0.79
N TRP A 48 -5.89 -14.18 -0.85
CA TRP A 48 -6.35 -15.54 -0.64
C TRP A 48 -6.03 -16.09 0.76
N GLY A 49 -5.48 -15.28 1.66
CA GLY A 49 -5.16 -15.71 3.03
C GLY A 49 -4.22 -16.91 3.06
N SER A 50 -4.54 -17.90 3.90
CA SER A 50 -3.72 -19.09 4.20
C SER A 50 -3.69 -20.14 3.08
N MET A 51 -3.72 -19.71 1.82
CA MET A 51 -3.58 -20.57 0.65
C MET A 51 -2.17 -21.18 0.58
N THR A 52 -2.11 -22.46 0.24
CA THR A 52 -0.85 -23.18 0.05
C THR A 52 -0.19 -22.86 -1.29
N VAL A 53 1.11 -23.14 -1.39
CA VAL A 53 1.87 -23.00 -2.64
C VAL A 53 1.27 -23.84 -3.77
N ASN A 54 0.80 -25.06 -3.44
CA ASN A 54 0.26 -25.99 -4.43
C ASN A 54 -1.11 -25.52 -4.95
N GLU A 55 -2.00 -25.07 -4.08
CA GLU A 55 -3.29 -24.50 -4.50
C GLU A 55 -3.12 -23.27 -5.39
N ALA A 56 -2.15 -22.40 -5.06
CA ALA A 56 -1.83 -21.24 -5.88
C ALA A 56 -1.31 -21.65 -7.27
N LYS A 57 -0.44 -22.68 -7.34
CA LYS A 57 0.06 -23.22 -8.61
C LYS A 57 -1.08 -23.78 -9.46
N GLU A 58 -1.97 -24.56 -8.89
CA GLU A 58 -3.11 -25.13 -9.62
C GLU A 58 -4.04 -24.04 -10.16
N LYS A 59 -4.38 -23.04 -9.34
CA LYS A 59 -5.23 -21.91 -9.78
C LYS A 59 -4.61 -21.07 -10.89
N LEU A 60 -3.28 -20.96 -10.92
CA LEU A 60 -2.55 -20.16 -11.91
C LEU A 60 -2.10 -20.97 -13.13
N LYS A 61 -2.22 -22.30 -13.10
CA LYS A 61 -1.69 -23.20 -14.14
C LYS A 61 -2.16 -22.80 -15.54
N ASP A 62 -3.46 -22.61 -15.69
CA ASP A 62 -4.12 -22.28 -16.97
C ASP A 62 -4.49 -20.79 -17.08
N ALA A 63 -4.03 -19.97 -16.13
CA ALA A 63 -4.24 -18.53 -16.18
C ALA A 63 -3.34 -17.89 -17.25
N PRO A 64 -3.74 -16.73 -17.82
CA PRO A 64 -2.86 -15.95 -18.70
C PRO A 64 -1.61 -15.45 -17.97
N GLU A 65 -0.52 -15.23 -18.72
CA GLU A 65 0.71 -14.63 -18.17
C GLU A 65 0.45 -13.27 -17.51
N GLY A 66 1.10 -13.08 -16.37
CA GLY A 66 0.95 -11.92 -15.49
C GLY A 66 -0.28 -11.95 -14.58
N THR A 67 -1.10 -13.00 -14.65
CA THR A 67 -2.15 -13.22 -13.64
C THR A 67 -1.50 -13.51 -12.29
N PHE A 68 -1.94 -12.81 -11.24
CA PHE A 68 -1.33 -12.94 -9.91
C PHE A 68 -2.36 -13.02 -8.79
N LEU A 69 -1.92 -13.48 -7.61
CA LEU A 69 -2.67 -13.45 -6.36
C LEU A 69 -1.74 -13.20 -5.18
N ILE A 70 -2.27 -12.69 -4.07
CA ILE A 70 -1.53 -12.59 -2.80
C ILE A 70 -2.06 -13.62 -1.82
N ARG A 71 -1.15 -14.22 -1.07
CA ARG A 71 -1.46 -15.18 0.01
C ARG A 71 -0.47 -15.02 1.15
N ASP A 72 -0.77 -15.64 2.27
CA ASP A 72 0.16 -15.80 3.38
C ASP A 72 1.40 -16.56 2.92
N SER A 73 2.55 -16.14 3.43
CA SER A 73 3.81 -16.85 3.21
C SER A 73 3.84 -18.11 4.07
N SER A 74 4.34 -19.21 3.51
CA SER A 74 4.64 -20.43 4.26
C SER A 74 6.03 -20.40 4.93
N HIS A 75 6.80 -19.33 4.70
CA HIS A 75 8.14 -19.13 5.26
C HIS A 75 8.04 -18.18 6.47
N SER A 76 8.67 -18.55 7.58
CA SER A 76 8.58 -17.83 8.87
C SER A 76 8.94 -16.35 8.80
N ASP A 77 9.92 -16.02 7.96
CA ASP A 77 10.51 -14.68 7.92
C ASP A 77 9.72 -13.68 7.06
N TYR A 78 8.61 -14.12 6.44
CA TYR A 78 7.83 -13.29 5.53
C TYR A 78 6.35 -13.41 5.90
N LEU A 79 5.62 -12.29 5.79
CA LEU A 79 4.18 -12.28 6.04
C LEU A 79 3.40 -12.74 4.80
N LEU A 80 3.79 -12.25 3.63
CA LEU A 80 2.99 -12.38 2.41
C LEU A 80 3.84 -12.86 1.23
N THR A 81 3.16 -13.46 0.26
CA THR A 81 3.76 -13.93 -0.99
C THR A 81 2.85 -13.59 -2.17
N ILE A 82 3.45 -13.11 -3.24
CA ILE A 82 2.83 -13.01 -4.56
C ILE A 82 3.02 -14.34 -5.26
N SER A 83 1.93 -14.98 -5.68
CA SER A 83 1.97 -16.07 -6.66
C SER A 83 1.56 -15.51 -8.01
N VAL A 84 2.38 -15.69 -9.04
CA VAL A 84 2.17 -15.10 -10.37
C VAL A 84 2.45 -16.12 -11.48
N LYS A 85 1.62 -16.12 -12.52
CA LYS A 85 1.84 -16.88 -13.75
C LYS A 85 2.86 -16.17 -14.64
N THR A 86 3.95 -16.86 -14.95
CA THR A 86 4.95 -16.43 -15.93
C THR A 86 4.94 -17.34 -17.16
N SER A 87 5.67 -16.99 -18.21
CA SER A 87 5.92 -17.86 -19.37
C SER A 87 6.50 -19.24 -19.00
N ALA A 88 7.30 -19.33 -17.93
CA ALA A 88 7.84 -20.59 -17.41
C ALA A 88 6.89 -21.34 -16.46
N GLY A 89 5.72 -20.77 -16.17
CA GLY A 89 4.74 -21.32 -15.22
C GLY A 89 4.55 -20.47 -13.95
N PRO A 90 3.72 -20.93 -13.01
CA PRO A 90 3.49 -20.21 -11.75
C PRO A 90 4.74 -20.16 -10.87
N THR A 91 5.10 -18.96 -10.43
CA THR A 91 6.22 -18.70 -9.51
C THR A 91 5.76 -17.92 -8.28
N ASN A 92 6.63 -17.81 -7.28
CA ASN A 92 6.36 -17.14 -6.01
C ASN A 92 7.42 -16.08 -5.71
N LEU A 93 6.97 -14.91 -5.26
CA LEU A 93 7.81 -13.79 -4.85
C LEU A 93 7.38 -13.39 -3.45
N ARG A 94 8.32 -13.40 -2.50
CA ARG A 94 8.02 -13.03 -1.13
C ARG A 94 8.00 -11.52 -0.98
N ILE A 95 7.20 -11.05 -0.03
CA ILE A 95 7.11 -9.63 0.34
C ILE A 95 7.73 -9.48 1.72
N GLU A 96 8.82 -8.72 1.78
CA GLU A 96 9.48 -8.34 3.04
C GLU A 96 8.69 -7.20 3.69
N TYR A 97 8.57 -7.24 5.02
CA TYR A 97 8.05 -6.15 5.83
C TYR A 97 9.08 -5.79 6.90
N GLN A 98 9.62 -4.57 6.84
CA GLN A 98 10.62 -4.09 7.77
C GLN A 98 10.50 -2.58 7.91
N ASP A 99 10.70 -2.06 9.12
CA ASP A 99 10.63 -0.63 9.44
C ASP A 99 9.30 0.00 9.00
N GLY A 100 8.21 -0.76 9.11
CA GLY A 100 6.89 -0.33 8.66
C GLY A 100 6.66 -0.31 7.15
N LYS A 101 7.57 -0.82 6.33
CA LYS A 101 7.48 -0.76 4.85
C LYS A 101 7.49 -2.15 4.21
N PHE A 102 6.69 -2.29 3.16
CA PHE A 102 6.67 -3.45 2.27
C PHE A 102 7.62 -3.27 1.08
N ARG A 103 8.32 -4.35 0.71
CA ARG A 103 9.13 -4.42 -0.51
C ARG A 103 9.18 -5.85 -1.03
N LEU A 104 9.49 -6.02 -2.32
CA LEU A 104 9.74 -7.36 -2.86
C LEU A 104 11.07 -7.92 -2.32
N ASP A 105 11.13 -9.25 -2.21
CA ASP A 105 12.35 -9.94 -1.83
C ASP A 105 13.52 -9.58 -2.77
N SER A 106 14.58 -9.08 -2.14
CA SER A 106 15.80 -8.63 -2.80
C SER A 106 16.65 -9.75 -3.42
N ILE A 107 16.34 -11.01 -3.10
CA ILE A 107 17.02 -12.18 -3.68
C ILE A 107 16.60 -12.39 -5.15
N ILE A 108 15.37 -12.01 -5.50
CA ILE A 108 14.81 -12.25 -6.85
C ILE A 108 14.84 -10.99 -7.72
N CYS A 109 14.89 -9.81 -7.10
CA CYS A 109 14.92 -8.52 -7.81
C CYS A 109 16.26 -7.82 -7.59
N VAL A 110 16.89 -7.32 -8.66
CA VAL A 110 18.16 -6.56 -8.58
C VAL A 110 18.03 -5.41 -7.57
N LYS A 111 18.77 -5.51 -6.46
CA LYS A 111 18.70 -4.66 -5.24
C LYS A 111 18.66 -3.15 -5.49
N SER A 112 19.20 -2.68 -6.62
CA SER A 112 19.35 -1.26 -6.91
C SER A 112 18.03 -0.50 -7.19
N ARG A 113 16.87 -1.16 -7.28
CA ARG A 113 15.60 -0.50 -7.66
C ARG A 113 14.36 -0.88 -6.83
N LEU A 114 14.52 -1.57 -5.71
CA LEU A 114 13.37 -1.98 -4.91
C LEU A 114 12.77 -0.80 -4.15
N LYS A 115 11.58 -0.38 -4.61
CA LYS A 115 10.76 0.63 -3.94
C LYS A 115 10.15 0.03 -2.67
N GLN A 116 10.01 0.89 -1.67
CA GLN A 116 9.37 0.59 -0.40
C GLN A 116 8.00 1.27 -0.36
N PHE A 117 7.02 0.62 0.26
CA PHE A 117 5.63 1.06 0.26
C PHE A 117 5.01 0.90 1.65
N ASP A 118 4.10 1.79 2.02
CA ASP A 118 3.30 1.66 3.25
C ASP A 118 2.18 0.62 3.13
N SER A 119 1.84 0.22 1.91
CA SER A 119 0.77 -0.72 1.61
C SER A 119 1.20 -1.73 0.55
N VAL A 120 0.81 -2.99 0.77
CA VAL A 120 0.98 -4.07 -0.21
C VAL A 120 0.17 -3.79 -1.47
N VAL A 121 -1.01 -3.20 -1.34
CA VAL A 121 -1.85 -2.86 -2.50
C VAL A 121 -1.16 -1.80 -3.35
N HIS A 122 -0.55 -0.80 -2.71
CA HIS A 122 0.25 0.21 -3.40
C HIS A 122 1.47 -0.41 -4.11
N LEU A 123 2.18 -1.33 -3.43
CA LEU A 123 3.28 -2.10 -4.04
C LEU A 123 2.80 -2.79 -5.32
N ILE A 124 1.69 -3.51 -5.26
CA ILE A 124 1.14 -4.23 -6.41
C ILE A 124 0.72 -3.29 -7.52
N GLU A 125 0.00 -2.21 -7.21
CA GLU A 125 -0.41 -1.20 -8.19
C GLU A 125 0.79 -0.61 -8.92
N TYR A 126 1.86 -0.28 -8.18
CA TYR A 126 3.09 0.26 -8.76
C TYR A 126 3.69 -0.71 -9.80
N TYR A 127 3.83 -2.00 -9.47
CA TYR A 127 4.38 -2.98 -10.39
C TYR A 127 3.44 -3.27 -11.56
N VAL A 128 2.12 -3.34 -11.34
CA VAL A 128 1.13 -3.48 -12.43
C VAL A 128 1.19 -2.32 -13.42
N ARG A 129 1.37 -1.09 -12.93
CA ARG A 129 1.52 0.11 -13.79
C ARG A 129 2.84 0.09 -14.53
N THR A 130 3.94 -0.20 -13.84
CA THR A 130 5.28 -0.26 -14.43
C THR A 130 5.37 -1.29 -15.56
N CYS A 131 4.67 -2.42 -15.44
CA CYS A 131 4.59 -3.44 -16.48
C CYS A 131 3.74 -3.03 -17.70
N LYS A 132 2.78 -2.11 -17.55
CA LYS A 132 1.92 -1.62 -18.66
C LYS A 132 2.63 -0.61 -19.57
N ASP A 133 3.61 0.11 -19.03
CA ASP A 133 4.43 1.05 -19.80
C ASP A 133 5.39 0.26 -20.71
N LYS A 134 4.92 -0.10 -21.91
CA LYS A 134 5.64 -0.85 -22.95
C LYS A 134 7.01 -0.26 -23.38
N ARG A 135 7.43 0.89 -22.83
CA ARG A 135 8.75 1.49 -23.08
C ARG A 135 9.89 0.77 -22.34
N THR A 136 9.60 -0.01 -21.30
CA THR A 136 10.61 -0.78 -20.53
C THR A 136 10.71 -2.25 -20.97
N ALA A 137 9.81 -2.73 -21.83
CA ALA A 137 9.81 -4.10 -22.35
C ALA A 137 10.84 -4.36 -23.46
N SER A 138 11.57 -3.34 -23.94
CA SER A 138 12.57 -3.50 -25.00
C SER A 138 13.92 -4.02 -24.50
N GLU A 139 14.15 -4.10 -23.19
CA GLU A 139 15.37 -4.68 -22.63
C GLU A 139 15.09 -6.14 -22.27
N THR A 140 15.20 -7.02 -23.26
CA THR A 140 15.36 -8.45 -22.99
C THR A 140 16.66 -8.64 -22.19
N PRO A 141 16.62 -9.19 -20.97
CA PRO A 141 17.83 -9.55 -20.26
C PRO A 141 18.37 -10.75 -21.02
N ARG A 142 19.58 -10.62 -21.56
CA ARG A 142 20.27 -11.70 -22.26
C ARG A 142 20.58 -12.92 -21.37
N ASN A 143 20.17 -12.91 -20.09
CA ASN A 143 20.59 -13.85 -19.06
C ASN A 143 19.41 -14.32 -18.20
N GLY A 144 18.55 -15.20 -18.71
CA GLY A 144 17.68 -16.11 -17.92
C GLY A 144 16.83 -15.53 -16.76
N THR A 145 16.70 -14.20 -16.66
CA THR A 145 16.08 -13.53 -15.52
C THR A 145 14.61 -13.38 -15.83
N VAL A 146 13.77 -14.11 -15.11
CA VAL A 146 12.31 -13.99 -15.22
C VAL A 146 11.91 -12.58 -14.77
N HIS A 147 11.44 -11.76 -15.70
CA HIS A 147 10.88 -10.46 -15.34
C HIS A 147 9.61 -10.64 -14.53
N LEU A 148 9.52 -9.93 -13.41
CA LEU A 148 8.25 -9.76 -12.72
C LEU A 148 7.30 -8.99 -13.65
N TYR A 149 6.26 -9.68 -14.10
CA TYR A 149 5.22 -9.12 -14.95
C TYR A 149 3.88 -9.31 -14.25
N LEU A 150 3.27 -8.22 -13.75
CA LEU A 150 1.96 -8.24 -13.11
C LEU A 150 0.96 -7.52 -14.01
N THR A 151 -0.15 -8.18 -14.34
CA THR A 151 -1.16 -7.60 -15.25
C THR A 151 -2.53 -7.52 -14.62
N LYS A 152 -3.05 -8.66 -14.14
CA LYS A 152 -4.40 -8.76 -13.58
C LYS A 152 -4.43 -9.62 -12.32
N PRO A 153 -5.21 -9.22 -11.31
CA PRO A 153 -5.41 -10.05 -10.14
C PRO A 153 -6.33 -11.24 -10.46
N LEU A 154 -6.10 -12.35 -9.76
CA LEU A 154 -7.02 -13.47 -9.64
C LEU A 154 -7.86 -13.28 -8.39
N TYR A 155 -9.11 -12.87 -8.58
CA TYR A 155 -10.04 -12.64 -7.49
C TYR A 155 -10.50 -13.93 -6.80
N THR A 156 -10.74 -13.87 -5.50
CA THR A 156 -11.29 -14.98 -4.69
C THR A 156 -12.75 -15.29 -5.04
N SER A 157 -13.50 -14.24 -5.37
CA SER A 157 -14.88 -14.27 -5.83
C SER A 157 -15.14 -13.09 -6.76
N THR A 158 -16.27 -13.09 -7.47
CA THR A 158 -16.67 -11.94 -8.29
C THR A 158 -16.79 -10.68 -7.42
N PRO A 159 -16.04 -9.59 -7.71
CA PRO A 159 -16.15 -8.34 -6.95
C PRO A 159 -17.55 -7.73 -7.04
N THR A 160 -17.97 -7.02 -6.00
CA THR A 160 -19.26 -6.32 -6.02
C THR A 160 -19.24 -5.21 -7.08
N LEU A 161 -20.39 -4.93 -7.68
CA LEU A 161 -20.52 -3.82 -8.62
C LEU A 161 -20.04 -2.49 -8.01
N GLN A 162 -20.33 -2.27 -6.72
CA GLN A 162 -19.88 -1.10 -5.97
C GLN A 162 -18.34 -0.99 -5.93
N HIS A 163 -17.64 -2.11 -5.75
CA HIS A 163 -16.17 -2.13 -5.80
C HIS A 163 -15.65 -1.88 -7.22
N LEU A 164 -16.26 -2.48 -8.25
CA LEU A 164 -15.89 -2.23 -9.65
C LEU A 164 -16.07 -0.75 -10.04
N CYS A 165 -17.13 -0.11 -9.56
CA CYS A 165 -17.35 1.34 -9.71
C CYS A 165 -16.25 2.13 -8.99
N ARG A 166 -15.87 1.75 -7.77
CA ARG A 166 -14.75 2.37 -7.02
C ARG A 166 -13.45 2.32 -7.81
N LEU A 167 -13.07 1.15 -8.32
CA LEU A 167 -11.87 0.99 -9.15
C LEU A 167 -11.93 1.85 -10.43
N SER A 168 -13.11 1.97 -11.05
CA SER A 168 -13.31 2.79 -12.24
C SER A 168 -13.15 4.29 -11.94
N ILE A 169 -13.66 4.76 -10.80
CA ILE A 169 -13.49 6.15 -10.35
C ILE A 169 -12.02 6.44 -10.01
N ASN A 170 -11.35 5.54 -9.28
CA ASN A 170 -9.95 5.69 -8.88
C ASN A 170 -8.98 5.80 -10.08
N LYS A 171 -9.34 5.20 -11.23
CA LYS A 171 -8.60 5.35 -12.50
C LYS A 171 -8.71 6.75 -13.09
N CYS A 172 -9.81 7.45 -12.83
CA CYS A 172 -10.09 8.77 -13.39
C CYS A 172 -9.61 9.92 -12.50
N THR A 173 -9.69 9.77 -11.16
CA THR A 173 -9.35 10.86 -10.25
C THR A 173 -9.01 10.37 -8.84
N ALA A 174 -8.06 11.05 -8.20
CA ALA A 174 -7.80 10.95 -6.76
C ALA A 174 -8.55 12.02 -5.93
N LYS A 175 -9.22 12.97 -6.60
CA LYS A 175 -9.90 14.12 -5.96
C LYS A 175 -11.34 13.75 -5.54
N ILE A 176 -11.47 12.86 -4.57
CA ILE A 176 -12.76 12.32 -4.10
C ILE A 176 -13.73 13.43 -3.62
N TRP A 177 -13.23 14.40 -2.85
CA TRP A 177 -14.09 15.40 -2.21
C TRP A 177 -14.78 16.36 -3.20
N GLY A 178 -14.23 16.51 -4.41
CA GLY A 178 -14.84 17.29 -5.49
C GLY A 178 -15.93 16.56 -6.28
N LEU A 179 -16.18 15.28 -6.00
CA LEU A 179 -17.22 14.52 -6.71
C LEU A 179 -18.63 14.90 -6.22
N PRO A 180 -19.64 14.93 -7.10
CA PRO A 180 -21.04 15.17 -6.73
C PRO A 180 -21.69 13.90 -6.13
N LEU A 181 -21.08 13.36 -5.07
CA LEU A 181 -21.52 12.15 -4.38
C LEU A 181 -21.87 12.47 -2.91
N PRO A 182 -22.83 11.73 -2.31
CA PRO A 182 -23.06 11.77 -0.86
C PRO A 182 -21.80 11.42 -0.07
N THR A 183 -21.64 11.99 1.14
CA THR A 183 -20.47 11.78 2.01
C THR A 183 -20.16 10.31 2.24
N ARG A 184 -21.19 9.48 2.48
CA ARG A 184 -21.00 8.02 2.68
C ARG A 184 -20.30 7.33 1.50
N LEU A 185 -20.57 7.75 0.26
CA LEU A 185 -19.89 7.21 -0.91
C LEU A 185 -18.48 7.77 -1.06
N LYS A 186 -18.24 9.02 -0.63
CA LYS A 186 -16.89 9.60 -0.58
C LYS A 186 -16.01 8.87 0.44
N ASP A 187 -16.56 8.55 1.62
CA ASP A 187 -15.87 7.78 2.66
C ASP A 187 -15.51 6.37 2.14
N TYR A 188 -16.45 5.70 1.48
CA TYR A 188 -16.21 4.40 0.84
C TYR A 188 -15.09 4.44 -0.23
N LEU A 189 -14.99 5.52 -1.01
CA LEU A 189 -13.88 5.73 -1.95
C LEU A 189 -12.56 6.01 -1.23
N LYS A 190 -12.60 6.66 -0.06
CA LYS A 190 -11.41 6.97 0.74
C LYS A 190 -10.78 5.74 1.37
N GLU A 191 -11.58 4.74 1.72
CA GLU A 191 -11.11 3.47 2.29
C GLU A 191 -10.20 2.67 1.34
N TYR A 192 -10.32 2.86 0.02
CA TYR A 192 -9.49 2.17 -0.96
C TYR A 192 -9.29 3.04 -2.21
N GLN A 193 -8.10 3.60 -2.35
CA GLN A 193 -7.77 4.59 -3.38
C GLN A 193 -6.95 4.01 -4.55
N TYR A 194 -6.85 2.68 -4.63
CA TYR A 194 -6.09 1.97 -5.66
C TYR A 194 -6.94 1.59 -6.87
N GLN A 195 -6.29 1.30 -8.00
CA GLN A 195 -6.88 1.05 -9.31
C GLN A 195 -6.91 -0.43 -9.71
N VAL A 196 -6.33 -1.30 -8.89
CA VAL A 196 -6.20 -2.76 -9.07
C VAL A 196 -6.99 -3.52 -8.02
#